data_AF-A0A934XA30-F1
#
_entry.id   AF-A0A934XA30-F1
#
_cell.length_a   1.000
_cell.length_b   1.000
_cell.length_c   1.000
_cell.angle_alpha   90.00
_cell.angle_beta   90.00
_cell.angle_gamma   90.00
#
_symmetry.space_group_name_H-M   'P 1'
#
loop_
_entity.id
_entity.type
_entity.pdbx_description
1 polymer ?
#
loop_
_entity_poly.entity_id
_entity_poly.type
_entity_poly.pdbx_seq_one_letter_code
_entity_poly.pdbx_strand_id
1 'polypeptide(L)'
;MISQDAIGLIAARAISARAMTENVPSPCVAVCRMDAQGYLCEGCLRSLDEIRLWSSASDAQKKVVWSQIEQRIAQLAPTGGSAAP
;
A
#
# COMPACT_ATOMS: atom_id res chain seq x y z
N MET A 1 -2.41 -6.55 -16.98
CA MET A 1 -3.07 -5.23 -17.01
C MET A 1 -3.92 -5.13 -15.73
N ILE A 2 -3.29 -4.90 -14.57
CA ILE A 2 -4.04 -4.69 -13.33
C ILE A 2 -4.62 -3.26 -13.46
N SER A 3 -5.92 -3.19 -13.69
CA SER A 3 -6.67 -1.96 -14.03
C SER A 3 -6.36 -0.81 -13.06
N GLN A 4 -6.25 0.39 -13.60
CA GLN A 4 -6.16 1.65 -12.84
C GLN A 4 -7.24 1.77 -11.74
N ASP A 5 -8.38 1.09 -11.90
CA ASP A 5 -9.40 0.89 -10.86
C ASP A 5 -8.87 0.30 -9.54
N ALA A 6 -7.95 -0.67 -9.59
CA ALA A 6 -7.43 -1.33 -8.40
C ALA A 6 -6.61 -0.36 -7.53
N ILE A 7 -5.82 0.52 -8.16
CA ILE A 7 -5.06 1.55 -7.46
C ILE A 7 -6.00 2.58 -6.85
N GLY A 8 -7.02 3.02 -7.59
CA GLY A 8 -8.04 3.95 -7.08
C GLY A 8 -8.81 3.42 -5.87
N LEU A 9 -9.18 2.13 -5.89
CA LEU A 9 -9.84 1.47 -4.75
C LEU A 9 -8.94 1.38 -3.52
N ILE A 10 -7.64 1.14 -3.69
CA ILE A 10 -6.69 1.10 -2.58
C ILE A 10 -6.44 2.50 -2.01
N ALA A 11 -6.40 3.53 -2.85
CA ALA A 11 -6.32 4.92 -2.43
C ALA A 11 -7.49 5.31 -1.51
N ALA A 12 -8.72 4.98 -1.92
CA ALA A 12 -9.91 5.26 -1.13
C ALA A 12 -9.89 4.52 0.22
N ARG A 13 -9.47 3.25 0.23
CA ARG A 13 -9.33 2.47 1.48
C ARG A 13 -8.25 3.03 2.40
N ALA A 14 -7.17 3.62 1.86
CA ALA A 14 -6.10 4.22 2.65
C ALA A 14 -6.59 5.40 3.50
N ILE A 15 -7.49 6.22 2.94
CA ILE A 15 -8.09 7.36 3.64
C ILE A 15 -8.89 6.88 4.85
N SER A 16 -9.75 5.87 4.66
CA SER A 16 -10.55 5.31 5.75
C SER A 16 -9.69 4.60 6.79
N ALA A 17 -8.70 3.82 6.36
CA ALA A 17 -7.91 2.98 7.26
C ALA A 17 -6.98 3.78 8.18
N ARG A 18 -6.42 4.91 7.73
CA ARG A 18 -5.61 5.77 8.61
C ARG A 18 -6.42 6.48 9.70
N ALA A 19 -7.72 6.70 9.44
CA ALA A 19 -8.62 7.35 10.38
C ALA A 19 -9.10 6.43 11.52
N MET A 20 -8.94 5.11 11.38
CA MET A 20 -9.36 4.14 12.40
C MET A 20 -8.42 4.17 13.61
N THR A 21 -8.95 4.03 14.82
CA THR A 21 -8.13 4.03 16.06
C THR A 21 -7.59 2.64 16.40
N GLU A 22 -8.35 1.60 16.06
CA GLU A 22 -8.09 0.19 16.37
C GLU A 22 -8.55 -0.71 15.22
N ASN A 23 -8.03 -1.94 15.15
CA ASN A 23 -8.35 -2.94 14.15
C ASN A 23 -8.14 -2.45 12.70
N VAL A 24 -6.99 -1.85 12.45
CA VAL A 24 -6.66 -1.29 11.13
C VAL A 24 -6.68 -2.40 10.06
N PRO A 25 -7.51 -2.30 9.01
CA PRO A 25 -7.74 -3.37 8.05
C PRO A 25 -6.54 -3.55 7.12
N SER A 26 -6.34 -4.78 6.63
CA SER A 26 -5.28 -5.06 5.66
C SER A 26 -5.60 -4.47 4.28
N PRO A 27 -4.64 -3.81 3.61
CA PRO A 27 -4.76 -3.37 2.23
C PRO A 27 -4.67 -4.52 1.22
N CYS A 28 -4.53 -5.78 1.68
CA CYS A 28 -4.45 -6.93 0.80
C CYS A 28 -5.73 -7.08 -0.05
N VAL A 29 -5.56 -7.33 -1.34
CA VAL A 29 -6.64 -7.64 -2.30
C VAL A 29 -6.61 -9.10 -2.74
N ALA A 30 -5.94 -9.97 -1.97
CA ALA A 30 -5.69 -11.38 -2.29
C ALA A 30 -4.95 -11.61 -3.63
N VAL A 31 -4.27 -10.58 -4.14
CA VAL A 31 -3.36 -10.67 -5.29
C VAL A 31 -1.96 -10.37 -4.79
N CYS A 32 -1.10 -11.38 -4.77
CA CYS A 32 0.32 -11.23 -4.49
C CYS A 32 1.08 -11.27 -5.82
N ARG A 33 1.42 -10.10 -6.33
CA ARG A 33 2.25 -9.93 -7.52
C ARG A 33 3.22 -8.81 -7.26
N MET A 34 4.51 -9.10 -7.30
CA MET A 34 5.54 -8.10 -7.09
C MET A 34 5.80 -7.34 -8.39
N ASP A 35 6.06 -6.03 -8.28
CA ASP A 35 6.56 -5.20 -9.37
C ASP A 35 7.83 -5.82 -9.99
N ALA A 36 8.17 -5.43 -11.22
CA ALA A 36 9.36 -5.91 -11.92
C ALA A 36 10.67 -5.74 -11.11
N GLN A 37 10.73 -4.72 -10.24
CA GLN A 37 11.89 -4.49 -9.37
C GLN A 37 11.85 -5.30 -8.07
N GLY A 38 10.73 -5.95 -7.74
CA GLY A 38 10.58 -6.79 -6.55
C GLY A 38 10.40 -6.05 -5.23
N TYR A 39 10.25 -4.72 -5.25
CA TYR A 39 10.17 -3.92 -4.02
C TYR A 39 8.76 -3.77 -3.46
N LEU A 40 7.74 -3.75 -4.31
CA LEU A 40 6.35 -3.50 -3.94
C LEU A 40 5.41 -4.50 -4.61
N CYS A 41 4.33 -4.86 -3.92
CA CYS A 41 3.24 -5.64 -4.50
C CYS A 41 2.35 -4.74 -5.37
N GLU A 42 2.13 -5.08 -6.63
CA GLU A 42 1.26 -4.34 -7.57
C GLU A 42 -0.21 -4.28 -7.12
N GLY A 43 -0.66 -5.21 -6.27
CA GLY A 43 -2.04 -5.27 -5.79
C GLY A 43 -2.31 -4.43 -4.54
N CYS A 44 -1.43 -4.49 -3.54
CA CYS A 44 -1.62 -3.80 -2.26
C CYS A 44 -0.59 -2.70 -1.97
N LEU A 45 0.37 -2.50 -2.88
CA LEU A 45 1.43 -1.49 -2.82
C LEU A 45 2.28 -1.56 -1.55
N ARG A 46 2.40 -2.76 -0.97
CA ARG A 46 3.23 -3.04 0.20
C ARG A 46 4.55 -3.70 -0.18
N SER A 47 5.58 -3.46 0.62
CA SER A 47 6.82 -4.21 0.55
C SER A 47 6.68 -5.60 1.17
N LEU A 48 7.62 -6.51 0.84
CA LEU A 48 7.63 -7.85 1.41
C LEU A 48 7.77 -7.86 2.93
N ASP A 49 8.58 -6.96 3.50
CA ASP A 49 8.73 -6.85 4.96
C ASP A 49 7.45 -6.36 5.63
N GLU A 50 6.77 -5.39 5.02
CA GLU A 50 5.46 -4.96 5.51
C GLU A 50 4.47 -6.14 5.49
N ILE A 51 4.42 -6.90 4.39
CA ILE A 51 3.54 -8.07 4.26
C ILE A 51 3.82 -9.10 5.36
N ARG A 52 5.09 -9.43 5.60
CA ARG A 52 5.52 -10.40 6.63
C ARG A 52 5.18 -9.93 8.06
N LEU A 53 5.39 -8.65 8.34
CA LEU A 53 5.23 -8.09 9.68
C LEU A 53 3.79 -7.71 10.01
N TRP A 54 2.85 -7.73 9.05
CA TRP A 54 1.49 -7.21 9.24
C TRP A 54 0.73 -7.82 10.42
N SER A 55 0.78 -9.15 10.56
CA SER A 55 0.05 -9.85 11.63
C SER A 55 0.57 -9.52 13.02
N SER A 56 1.85 -9.14 13.12
CA SER A 56 2.53 -8.77 14.36
C SER A 56 2.63 -7.26 14.56
N ALA A 57 2.15 -6.46 13.60
CA ALA A 57 2.25 -5.01 13.64
C ALA A 57 1.16 -4.41 14.55
N SER A 58 1.54 -3.43 15.38
CA SER A 58 0.61 -2.62 16.16
C SER A 58 -0.24 -1.72 15.26
N ASP A 59 -1.43 -1.29 15.70
CA ASP A 59 -2.29 -0.40 14.92
C ASP A 59 -1.57 0.89 14.47
N ALA A 60 -0.69 1.44 15.32
CA ALA A 60 0.17 2.57 14.94
C ALA A 60 1.08 2.25 13.74
N GLN A 61 1.71 1.07 13.72
CA GLN A 61 2.54 0.62 12.60
C GLN A 61 1.69 0.36 11.35
N LYS A 62 0.50 -0.22 11.52
CA LYS A 62 -0.45 -0.43 10.41
C LYS A 62 -0.89 0.88 9.76
N LYS A 63 -1.12 1.94 10.55
CA LYS A 63 -1.40 3.30 10.04
C LYS A 63 -0.23 3.86 9.25
N VAL A 64 1.00 3.68 9.74
CA VAL A 64 2.20 4.12 9.04
C VAL A 64 2.31 3.44 7.67
N VAL A 65 2.02 2.13 7.58
CA VAL A 65 1.97 1.42 6.28
C VAL A 65 0.91 2.02 5.36
N TRP A 66 -0.29 2.33 5.86
CA TRP A 66 -1.34 2.98 5.06
C TRP A 66 -0.95 4.37 4.56
N SER A 67 -0.26 5.18 5.38
CA SER A 67 0.28 6.47 4.94
C SER A 67 1.34 6.31 3.85
N GLN A 68 2.22 5.30 3.96
CA GLN A 68 3.20 5.01 2.91
C GLN A 68 2.53 4.55 1.61
N ILE A 69 1.48 3.72 1.68
CA ILE A 69 0.70 3.32 0.51
C ILE A 69 0.11 4.55 -0.19
N GLU A 70 -0.48 5.49 0.55
CA GLU A 70 -0.98 6.75 -0.03
C GLU A 70 0.13 7.54 -0.74
N GLN A 71 1.30 7.69 -0.12
CA GLN A 71 2.44 8.36 -0.72
C GLN A 71 2.91 7.67 -2.00
N ARG A 72 2.94 6.33 -2.03
CA ARG A 72 3.31 5.54 -3.21
C ARG A 72 2.30 5.74 -4.33
N ILE A 73 1.00 5.76 -4.03
CA ILE A 73 -0.07 6.04 -5.01
C ILE A 73 0.09 7.45 -5.60
N ALA A 74 0.37 8.45 -4.76
CA ALA A 74 0.62 9.82 -5.22
C ALA A 74 1.83 9.91 -6.17
N GLN A 75 2.87 9.11 -5.94
CA GLN A 75 4.05 9.03 -6.82
C GLN A 75 3.80 8.27 -8.12
N LEU A 76 2.82 7.36 -8.14
CA LEU A 76 2.41 6.61 -9.34
C LEU A 76 1.45 7.42 -10.24
N ALA A 77 0.82 8.47 -9.72
CA ALA A 77 0.11 9.45 -10.54
C ALA A 77 1.12 10.13 -11.49
N PRO A 78 0.76 10.44 -12.75
CA PRO A 78 1.71 10.83 -13.79
C PRO A 78 2.20 12.28 -13.59
N THR A 79 3.07 12.48 -12.62
CA THR A 79 3.94 13.65 -12.49
C THR A 79 5.34 13.15 -12.13
N GLY A 80 6.09 12.71 -13.15
CA GLY A 80 7.55 12.62 -13.12
C GLY A 80 8.11 11.55 -12.18
N GLY A 81 8.41 10.37 -12.74
CA GLY A 81 9.05 9.29 -12.02
C GLY A 81 10.45 9.61 -11.48
N SER A 82 10.84 8.74 -10.54
CA SER A 82 12.16 8.53 -9.96
C SER A 82 12.56 9.45 -8.80
N ALA A 83 12.37 8.93 -7.59
CA ALA A 83 13.24 9.25 -6.45
C ALA A 83 13.50 7.95 -5.65
N ALA A 84 14.54 7.22 -6.04
CA ALA A 84 15.21 6.22 -5.22
C ALA A 84 16.66 6.69 -5.01
N PRO A 85 17.20 6.77 -3.78
CA PRO A 85 18.64 6.83 -3.56
C PRO A 85 19.30 5.46 -3.77
#